data_AF-I3Z4K9-F1
#
_entry.id   AF-I3Z4K9-F1
#
_cell.length_a   1.000
_cell.length_b   1.000
_cell.length_c   1.000
_cell.angle_alpha   90.00
_cell.angle_beta   90.00
_cell.angle_gamma   90.00
#
_symmetry.space_group_name_H-M   'P 1'
#
loop_
_entity.id
_entity.type
_entity.pdbx_description
1 polymer ?
#
loop_
_entity_poly.entity_id
_entity_poly.type
_entity_poly.pdbx_seq_one_letter_code
_entity_poly.pdbx_strand_id
1 'polypeptide(L)'
;MKYHITFIVLILCLSLAKAQEIPSKEIQIKTALLAAPEEMKAGAMVYGYDEKGEFIILRKGTNELICLADDPKSPGFNASCYFKVHIAVKVTPYQRCKVTPRS
;
A
#
# COMPACT_ATOMS: atom_id res chain seq x y z
N MET A 1 28.50 -35.14 15.14
CA MET A 1 28.70 -33.75 15.63
C MET A 1 28.66 -32.71 14.51
N LYS A 2 29.35 -32.90 13.37
CA LYS A 2 29.34 -31.96 12.23
C LYS A 2 27.93 -31.67 11.67
N TYR A 3 27.09 -32.69 11.52
CA TYR A 3 25.72 -32.55 10.98
C TYR A 3 24.71 -31.90 11.92
N HIS A 4 24.93 -31.93 13.24
CA HIS A 4 24.05 -31.28 14.21
C HIS A 4 24.18 -29.76 14.15
N ILE A 5 25.41 -29.26 13.95
CA ILE A 5 25.66 -27.82 13.76
C ILE A 5 24.99 -27.35 12.46
N THR A 6 25.10 -28.11 11.38
CA THR A 6 24.44 -27.79 10.10
C THR A 6 22.91 -27.79 10.22
N PHE A 7 22.34 -28.71 11.00
CA PHE A 7 20.90 -28.82 11.21
C PHE A 7 20.33 -27.66 12.06
N ILE A 8 21.07 -27.22 13.08
CA ILE A 8 20.70 -26.08 13.94
C ILE A 8 20.71 -24.76 13.15
N VAL A 9 21.70 -24.57 12.27
CA VAL A 9 21.78 -23.37 11.40
C VAL A 9 20.63 -23.33 10.39
N LEU A 10 20.22 -24.49 9.85
CA LEU A 10 19.09 -24.58 8.93
C LEU A 10 17.75 -24.23 9.62
N ILE A 11 17.53 -24.72 10.84
CA ILE A 11 16.32 -24.42 11.62
C ILE A 11 16.25 -22.93 12.01
N LEU A 12 17.38 -22.29 12.31
CA LEU A 12 17.43 -20.88 12.66
C LEU A 12 17.09 -19.94 11.47
N CYS A 13 17.35 -20.36 10.23
CA CYS A 13 16.99 -19.56 9.05
C CYS A 13 15.48 -19.58 8.72
N LEU A 14 14.75 -20.64 9.07
CA LEU A 14 13.32 -20.75 8.76
C LEU A 14 12.43 -19.82 9.62
N SER A 15 12.92 -19.34 10.77
CA SER A 15 12.12 -18.54 11.71
C SER A 15 12.05 -17.03 11.38
N LEU A 16 12.74 -16.57 10.33
CA LEU A 16 12.71 -15.15 9.90
C LEU A 16 11.61 -14.80 8.89
N ALA A 17 10.72 -15.73 8.53
CA ALA A 17 9.57 -15.42 7.67
C ALA A 17 8.52 -14.59 8.44
N LYS A 18 8.75 -13.29 8.57
CA LYS A 18 7.76 -12.32 9.05
C LYS A 18 6.79 -12.03 7.92
N ALA A 19 5.52 -12.41 8.08
CA ALA A 19 4.46 -11.90 7.23
C ALA A 19 4.35 -10.37 7.42
N GLN A 20 4.21 -9.63 6.32
CA GLN A 20 4.11 -8.17 6.35
C GLN A 20 2.74 -7.80 6.94
N GLU A 21 2.75 -7.22 8.15
CA GLU A 21 1.54 -6.80 8.85
C GLU A 21 0.96 -5.55 8.17
N ILE A 22 -0.34 -5.59 7.86
CA ILE A 22 -1.02 -4.45 7.24
C ILE A 22 -1.19 -3.36 8.30
N PRO A 23 -0.67 -2.14 8.08
CA PRO A 23 -0.76 -1.08 9.07
C PRO A 23 -2.21 -0.65 9.28
N SER A 24 -2.50 -0.06 10.44
CA SER A 24 -3.86 0.40 10.75
C SER A 24 -4.36 1.44 9.74
N LYS A 25 -5.68 1.53 9.61
CA LYS A 25 -6.36 2.49 8.71
C LYS A 25 -5.85 3.93 8.85
N GLU A 26 -5.63 4.38 10.08
CA GLU A 26 -5.15 5.75 10.34
C GLU A 26 -3.72 5.96 9.85
N ILE A 27 -2.85 4.97 10.03
CA ILE A 27 -1.47 5.03 9.54
C ILE A 27 -1.48 5.08 8.01
N GLN A 28 -2.25 4.20 7.36
CA GLN A 28 -2.40 4.20 5.91
C GLN A 28 -2.89 5.54 5.36
N ILE A 29 -3.85 6.19 6.03
CA ILE A 29 -4.32 7.52 5.63
C ILE A 29 -3.22 8.57 5.77
N LYS A 30 -2.53 8.59 6.91
CA LYS A 30 -1.47 9.57 7.16
C LYS A 30 -0.31 9.41 6.18
N THR A 31 0.11 8.18 5.89
CA THR A 31 1.21 7.91 4.95
C THR A 31 0.82 8.22 3.51
N ALA A 32 -0.40 7.89 3.08
CA ALA A 32 -0.91 8.26 1.76
C ALA A 32 -0.92 9.78 1.56
N LEU A 33 -1.29 10.54 2.60
CA LEU A 33 -1.34 12.00 2.57
C LEU A 33 0.03 12.67 2.57
N LEU A 34 1.14 11.94 2.81
CA LEU A 34 2.49 12.50 2.66
C LEU A 34 2.77 12.91 1.21
N ALA A 35 2.16 12.23 0.25
CA ALA A 35 2.27 12.55 -1.17
C ALA A 35 1.33 13.69 -1.62
N ALA A 36 0.43 14.16 -0.75
CA ALA A 36 -0.54 15.20 -1.09
C ALA A 36 -0.01 16.61 -0.77
N PRO A 37 -0.34 17.63 -1.59
CA PRO A 37 -0.16 19.04 -1.24
C PRO A 37 -0.99 19.40 0.00
N GLU A 38 -0.45 20.26 0.87
CA GLU A 38 -1.04 20.58 2.18
C GLU A 38 -2.48 21.09 2.09
N GLU A 39 -2.75 22.00 1.16
CA GLU A 39 -4.07 22.59 0.92
C GLU A 39 -5.13 21.54 0.53
N MET A 40 -4.72 20.44 -0.09
CA MET A 40 -5.62 19.42 -0.62
C MET A 40 -5.78 18.20 0.31
N LYS A 41 -4.94 18.07 1.34
CA LYS A 41 -4.95 16.91 2.27
C LYS A 41 -6.29 16.70 2.97
N ALA A 42 -6.99 17.79 3.28
CA ALA A 42 -8.26 17.73 4.02
C ALA A 42 -9.43 17.22 3.17
N GLY A 43 -9.40 17.44 1.86
CA GLY A 43 -10.45 16.97 0.95
C GLY A 43 -10.10 15.67 0.22
N ALA A 44 -8.87 15.18 0.33
CA ALA A 44 -8.37 14.06 -0.47
C ALA A 44 -9.12 12.75 -0.18
N MET A 45 -9.47 12.05 -1.25
CA MET A 45 -9.96 10.67 -1.17
C MET A 45 -8.79 9.73 -0.98
N VAL A 46 -8.89 8.79 -0.04
CA VAL A 46 -7.80 7.85 0.25
C VAL A 46 -8.26 6.42 0.08
N TYR A 47 -7.56 5.70 -0.79
CA TYR A 47 -7.65 4.25 -0.92
C TYR A 47 -6.52 3.57 -0.17
N GLY A 48 -6.79 2.38 0.35
CA GLY A 48 -5.79 1.54 1.00
C GLY A 48 -6.29 0.11 1.13
N TYR A 49 -5.76 -0.62 2.10
CA TYR A 49 -5.98 -2.05 2.26
C TYR A 49 -6.67 -2.36 3.59
N ASP A 50 -7.61 -3.29 3.56
CA ASP A 50 -8.20 -3.87 4.77
C ASP A 50 -7.29 -4.97 5.38
N GLU A 51 -7.72 -5.58 6.47
CA GLU A 51 -6.98 -6.67 7.14
C GLU A 51 -6.81 -7.92 6.26
N LYS A 52 -7.63 -8.08 5.22
CA LYS A 52 -7.55 -9.17 4.24
C LYS A 52 -6.67 -8.80 3.05
N GLY A 53 -6.17 -7.57 2.98
CA GLY A 53 -5.42 -7.03 1.84
C GLY A 53 -6.30 -6.71 0.64
N GLU A 54 -7.60 -6.46 0.85
CA GLU A 54 -8.52 -5.97 -0.17
C GLU A 54 -8.42 -4.45 -0.30
N PHE A 55 -8.45 -3.97 -1.55
CA PHE A 55 -8.33 -2.55 -1.84
C PHE A 55 -9.66 -1.84 -1.62
N ILE A 56 -9.73 -0.98 -0.60
CA ILE A 56 -10.94 -0.32 -0.13
C ILE A 56 -10.75 1.19 0.00
N ILE A 57 -11.87 1.92 0.08
CA ILE A 57 -11.86 3.35 0.41
C ILE A 57 -11.73 3.49 1.92
N LEU A 58 -10.59 4.00 2.39
CA LEU A 58 -10.37 4.31 3.80
C LEU A 58 -11.02 5.63 4.18
N ARG A 59 -10.93 6.63 3.30
CA ARG A 59 -11.52 7.96 3.51
C ARG A 59 -12.21 8.44 2.25
N LYS A 60 -13.50 8.78 2.39
CA LYS A 60 -14.23 9.49 1.33
C LYS A 60 -13.69 10.92 1.24
N GLY A 61 -13.26 11.31 0.04
CA GLY A 61 -12.82 12.67 -0.26
C GLY A 61 -13.96 13.52 -0.78
N THR A 62 -13.76 14.84 -0.72
CA THR A 62 -14.68 15.87 -1.25
C THR A 62 -14.06 16.66 -2.39
N ASN A 63 -12.76 16.47 -2.67
CA ASN A 63 -12.05 17.14 -3.75
C ASN A 63 -11.62 16.16 -4.86
N GLU A 64 -10.90 16.68 -5.84
CA GLU A 64 -10.44 15.95 -7.02
C GLU A 64 -9.10 15.20 -6.80
N LEU A 65 -8.58 15.16 -5.57
CA LEU A 65 -7.32 14.45 -5.26
C LEU A 65 -7.60 13.05 -4.72
N ILE A 66 -6.94 12.07 -5.31
CA ILE A 66 -6.99 10.66 -4.92
C ILE A 66 -5.61 10.24 -4.47
N CYS A 67 -5.49 9.77 -3.23
CA CYS A 67 -4.25 9.25 -2.67
C CYS A 67 -4.37 7.74 -2.45
N LEU A 68 -3.27 7.04 -2.74
CA LEU A 68 -3.13 5.60 -2.60
C LEU A 68 -2.17 5.32 -1.45
N ALA A 69 -2.61 4.51 -0.50
CA ALA A 69 -1.76 3.98 0.55
C ALA A 69 -0.78 2.93 0.01
N ASP A 70 0.26 2.68 0.80
CA ASP A 70 1.29 1.70 0.51
C ASP A 70 0.71 0.29 0.33
N ASP A 71 1.23 -0.44 -0.66
CA ASP A 71 0.80 -1.80 -0.96
C ASP A 71 1.59 -2.80 -0.10
N PRO A 72 0.95 -3.53 0.83
CA PRO A 72 1.62 -4.48 1.71
C PRO A 72 2.23 -5.67 0.96
N LYS A 73 1.87 -5.89 -0.30
CA LYS A 73 2.44 -6.94 -1.17
C LYS A 73 3.59 -6.43 -2.02
N SER A 74 3.79 -5.12 -2.10
CA SER A 74 4.90 -4.54 -2.87
C SER A 74 6.15 -4.40 -2.00
N PRO A 75 7.33 -4.75 -2.53
CA PRO A 75 8.57 -4.47 -1.81
C PRO A 75 8.83 -2.96 -1.78
N GLY A 76 9.07 -2.44 -0.57
CA GLY A 76 9.35 -1.02 -0.34
C GLY A 76 8.10 -0.18 -0.09
N PHE A 77 8.29 1.11 0.19
CA PHE A 77 7.22 2.04 0.49
C PHE A 77 6.83 2.86 -0.75
N ASN A 78 5.54 2.88 -1.11
CA ASN A 78 4.99 3.67 -2.20
C ASN A 78 3.68 4.35 -1.80
N ALA A 79 3.71 5.66 -1.61
CA ALA A 79 2.53 6.50 -1.48
C ALA A 79 2.45 7.44 -2.69
N SER A 80 1.29 7.50 -3.34
CA SER A 80 1.09 8.31 -4.55
C SER A 80 -0.26 9.02 -4.52
N CYS A 81 -0.29 10.28 -4.93
CA CYS A 81 -1.53 11.06 -5.08
C CYS A 81 -1.68 11.58 -6.51
N TYR A 82 -2.91 11.55 -7.02
CA TYR A 82 -3.24 11.89 -8.39
C TYR A 82 -4.55 12.67 -8.46
N PHE A 83 -4.68 13.52 -9.47
CA PHE A 83 -5.95 14.18 -9.77
C PHE A 83 -6.90 13.25 -10.53
N LYS A 84 -8.19 13.27 -10.17
CA LYS A 84 -9.25 12.42 -10.73
C LYS A 84 -9.34 12.46 -12.25
N VAL A 85 -9.03 13.62 -12.86
CA VAL A 85 -9.04 13.82 -14.33
C VAL A 85 -8.07 12.88 -15.05
N HIS A 86 -6.98 12.46 -14.40
CA HIS A 86 -5.97 11.57 -14.98
C HIS A 86 -6.15 10.09 -14.63
N ILE A 87 -7.25 9.71 -13.97
CA ILE A 87 -7.41 8.35 -13.46
C ILE A 87 -8.75 7.73 -13.86
N ALA A 88 -8.66 6.62 -14.60
CA ALA A 88 -9.64 5.54 -14.52
C ALA A 88 -9.06 4.47 -13.58
N VAL A 89 -9.40 4.51 -12.27
CA VAL A 89 -9.05 3.40 -11.37
C VAL A 89 -9.91 2.21 -11.79
N LYS A 90 -9.40 1.37 -12.70
CA LYS A 90 -9.93 0.01 -12.80
C LYS A 90 -9.43 -0.72 -11.56
N VAL A 91 -10.36 -1.06 -10.67
CA VAL A 91 -10.11 -1.80 -9.44
C VAL A 91 -9.75 -3.24 -9.84
N THR A 92 -8.51 -3.48 -10.26
CA THR A 92 -7.97 -4.84 -10.41
C THR A 92 -7.07 -5.15 -9.22
N PRO A 93 -7.09 -6.39 -8.67
CA PRO A 93 -6.56 -6.70 -7.34
C PRO A 93 -5.02 -6.69 -7.27
N TYR A 94 -4.35 -6.57 -8.40
CA TYR A 94 -2.91 -6.72 -8.52
C TYR A 94 -2.42 -6.11 -9.83
N GLN A 95 -2.51 -4.80 -9.95
CA GLN A 95 -1.69 -4.10 -10.92
C GLN A 95 -1.30 -2.78 -10.29
N ARG A 96 -0.01 -2.68 -9.93
CA ARG A 96 0.77 -1.45 -10.11
C ARG A 96 0.11 -0.68 -11.24
N CYS A 97 -0.55 0.43 -10.91
CA CYS A 97 -1.35 1.20 -11.86
C CYS A 97 -0.46 1.50 -13.06
N LYS A 98 -0.53 0.67 -14.10
CA LYS A 98 -0.08 1.06 -15.42
C LYS A 98 -1.09 2.14 -15.76
N VAL A 99 -0.69 3.38 -15.52
CA VAL A 99 -1.34 4.58 -16.03
C VAL A 99 -1.47 4.32 -17.53
N THR A 100 -2.61 3.79 -17.98
CA THR A 100 -2.91 3.78 -19.40
C THR A 100 -3.26 5.21 -19.71
N PRO A 101 -2.43 5.93 -20.48
CA PRO A 101 -2.82 7.25 -20.94
C PRO A 101 -4.13 7.06 -21.69
N ARG A 102 -5.13 7.85 -21.33
CA ARG A 102 -6.37 7.92 -22.10
C ARG A 102 -5.96 8.44 -23.48
N SER A 103 -6.07 7.57 -24.49
CA SER A 103 -6.05 8.00 -25.89
C SER A 103 -7.33 8.77 -26.19
#